data_AF-A0A420V3W9-F1
#
_entry.id   AF-A0A420V3W9-F1
#
_cell.length_a   1.000
_cell.length_b   1.000
_cell.length_c   1.000
_cell.angle_alpha   90.00
_cell.angle_beta   90.00
_cell.angle_gamma   90.00
#
_symmetry.space_group_name_H-M   'P 1'
#
loop_
_entity.id
_entity.type
_entity.pdbx_description
1 polymer ?
#
loop_
_entity_poly.entity_id
_entity_poly.type
_entity_poly.pdbx_seq_one_letter_code
_entity_poly.pdbx_strand_id
1 'polypeptide(L)'
;MNGSSGPGPGPGPGPGPSLPSGPPGAATGHALGDGTSLAAGPPPTDHRVLKSLLGAWALAACSAQETAAVEAHLTDCAPCADEALRLRDAVALLHPVDNLDLDPQLRSRVLAGCLGRRPARIPVPEWAAPYDAETARLDTLLHDMGESEWRAPVPLKWFDGQRERSRVATVAGALGQLTAVDGLIAAVLGLDDPLEDALSSDAPPPDGRASPADRVEVYWKQGPVPSPGAVRDAWRDQTHALVRAVSLRDTHGLTVPYGGMALPLSDSFVERAFACWVRAGDIAEAVDYAYRPPLSPHLHRMIDLTARLLPGALARRRRDGRAGPPRSLVTAGSPGRTLHLEVEGSGGGHWYIALDSPAAAPSAEKTVAHVALDGAEFCRLAAGHVPPEEAAAGQEGDREAIHDVLAAAASLSWL
;
A
#
# COMPACT_ATOMS: atom_id res chain seq x y z
N MET A 1 -0.25 -20.68 69.14
CA MET A 1 0.21 -19.29 68.96
C MET A 1 0.16 -19.02 67.46
N ASN A 2 -1.03 -18.86 66.88
CA ASN A 2 -1.78 -17.61 66.67
C ASN A 2 -0.95 -16.49 66.02
N GLY A 3 -1.26 -16.17 64.77
CA GLY A 3 -0.70 -15.04 64.05
C GLY A 3 -1.14 -14.90 62.59
N SER A 4 -2.40 -15.23 62.25
CA SER A 4 -2.98 -14.89 60.93
C SER A 4 -3.23 -13.38 60.85
N SER A 5 -2.49 -12.70 59.99
CA SER A 5 -2.73 -11.29 59.64
C SER A 5 -3.38 -11.24 58.27
N GLY A 6 -4.69 -10.99 58.25
CA GLY A 6 -5.46 -10.76 57.02
C GLY A 6 -5.14 -9.39 56.41
N PRO A 7 -5.28 -9.22 55.08
CA PRO A 7 -5.16 -7.91 54.46
C PRO A 7 -6.46 -7.12 54.69
N GLY A 8 -6.30 -5.88 55.18
CA GLY A 8 -7.41 -4.96 55.44
C GLY A 8 -8.15 -4.52 54.17
N PRO A 9 -9.37 -3.99 54.31
CA PRO A 9 -10.20 -3.58 53.18
C PRO A 9 -9.61 -2.32 52.53
N GLY A 10 -9.38 -2.39 51.21
CA GLY A 10 -8.93 -1.27 50.41
C GLY A 10 -9.96 -0.14 50.35
N PRO A 11 -9.51 1.11 50.08
CA PRO A 11 -10.40 2.26 50.00
C PRO A 11 -11.31 2.16 48.77
N GLY A 12 -12.59 2.49 48.95
CA GLY A 12 -13.62 2.42 47.91
C GLY A 12 -13.37 3.33 46.69
N PRO A 13 -14.07 3.08 45.57
CA PRO A 13 -13.85 3.80 44.33
C PRO A 13 -14.33 5.26 44.46
N GLY A 14 -13.42 6.19 44.25
CA GLY A 14 -13.74 7.61 44.08
C GLY A 14 -14.53 7.87 42.80
N PRO A 15 -15.23 9.01 42.70
CA PRO A 15 -16.08 9.32 41.56
C PRO A 15 -15.22 9.52 40.29
N GLY A 16 -15.62 8.85 39.21
CA GLY A 16 -14.91 8.86 37.93
C GLY A 16 -14.87 10.24 37.25
N PRO A 17 -13.88 10.49 36.39
CA PRO A 17 -13.72 11.77 35.70
C PRO A 17 -14.83 12.01 34.69
N SER A 18 -15.44 13.19 34.75
CA SER A 18 -16.45 13.67 33.82
C SER A 18 -15.85 13.83 32.41
N LEU A 19 -16.53 13.27 31.41
CA LEU A 19 -16.19 13.37 29.99
C LEU A 19 -16.33 14.82 29.51
N PRO A 20 -15.35 15.38 28.76
CA PRO A 20 -15.53 16.66 28.10
C PRO A 20 -16.44 16.51 26.88
N SER A 21 -17.44 17.39 26.79
CA SER A 21 -18.33 17.58 25.66
C SER A 21 -17.53 17.82 24.36
N GLY A 22 -17.87 17.08 23.30
CA GLY A 22 -17.22 17.19 21.99
C GLY A 22 -17.46 18.54 21.28
N PRO A 23 -16.66 18.88 20.27
CA PRO A 23 -16.76 20.14 19.54
C PRO A 23 -17.95 20.12 18.56
N PRO A 24 -18.55 21.29 18.22
CA PRO A 24 -19.55 21.38 17.17
C PRO A 24 -18.88 21.19 15.79
N GLY A 25 -19.59 20.49 14.90
CA GLY A 25 -19.14 20.17 13.55
C GLY A 25 -18.84 21.41 12.71
N ALA A 26 -17.68 21.39 12.07
CA ALA A 26 -17.27 22.42 11.13
C ALA A 26 -18.10 22.31 9.84
N ALA A 27 -18.98 23.28 9.61
CA ALA A 27 -19.57 23.53 8.31
C ALA A 27 -18.49 24.09 7.37
N THR A 28 -18.22 23.41 6.27
CA THR A 28 -17.39 23.89 5.17
C THR A 28 -18.16 24.95 4.38
N GLY A 29 -18.05 26.21 4.79
CA GLY A 29 -18.49 27.36 4.01
C GLY A 29 -17.47 27.64 2.90
N HIS A 30 -17.93 27.60 1.65
CA HIS A 30 -17.24 28.23 0.53
C HIS A 30 -16.98 29.70 0.86
N ALA A 31 -15.73 30.14 0.71
CA ALA A 31 -15.34 31.53 0.88
C ALA A 31 -16.05 32.39 -0.18
N LEU A 32 -16.99 33.22 0.27
CA LEU A 32 -17.44 34.40 -0.45
C LEU A 32 -17.11 35.62 0.41
N GLY A 33 -16.14 36.39 -0.09
CA GLY A 33 -15.94 37.83 0.08
C GLY A 33 -16.09 38.46 1.46
N ASP A 34 -15.04 39.18 1.88
CA ASP A 34 -15.05 40.16 2.97
C ASP A 34 -16.31 41.05 2.94
N GLY A 35 -17.29 40.70 3.77
CA GLY A 35 -18.47 41.49 4.06
C GLY A 35 -18.35 42.06 5.47
N THR A 36 -18.25 43.37 5.55
CA THR A 36 -18.21 44.17 6.78
C THR A 36 -19.17 43.65 7.84
N SER A 37 -18.65 43.33 9.04
CA SER A 37 -19.45 43.00 10.22
C SER A 37 -20.32 44.21 10.59
N LEU A 38 -21.58 44.21 10.15
CA LEU A 38 -22.60 45.10 10.64
C LEU A 38 -22.94 44.65 12.07
N ALA A 39 -22.69 45.54 13.03
CA ALA A 39 -22.97 45.33 14.43
C ALA A 39 -24.42 44.83 14.61
N ALA A 40 -24.54 43.61 15.13
CA ALA A 40 -25.80 42.94 15.34
C ALA A 40 -26.60 43.64 16.45
N GLY A 41 -27.83 44.04 16.11
CA GLY A 41 -28.79 44.55 17.09
C GLY A 41 -29.21 43.46 18.10
N PRO A 42 -29.97 43.83 19.15
CA PRO A 42 -30.52 42.85 20.09
C PRO A 42 -31.37 41.81 19.34
N PRO A 43 -31.37 40.54 19.80
CA PRO A 43 -32.08 39.48 19.10
C PRO A 43 -33.58 39.83 18.97
N PRO A 44 -34.21 39.62 17.81
CA PRO A 44 -35.63 39.91 17.65
C PRO A 44 -36.42 38.98 18.58
N THR A 45 -37.17 39.57 19.50
CA THR A 45 -38.05 38.83 20.44
C THR A 45 -39.52 38.89 20.03
N ASP A 46 -39.86 39.72 19.05
CA ASP A 46 -41.22 39.84 18.55
C ASP A 46 -41.58 38.59 17.71
N HIS A 47 -42.65 37.92 18.12
CA HIS A 47 -43.23 36.76 17.44
C HIS A 47 -43.45 37.00 15.94
N ARG A 48 -43.88 38.20 15.53
CA ARG A 48 -44.12 38.48 14.11
C ARG A 48 -42.83 38.48 13.29
N VAL A 49 -41.74 38.98 13.87
CA VAL A 49 -40.41 39.00 13.24
C VAL A 49 -39.85 37.59 13.17
N LEU A 50 -39.91 36.83 14.28
CA LEU A 50 -39.46 35.45 14.34
C LEU A 50 -40.22 34.53 13.38
N LYS A 51 -41.55 34.72 13.26
CA LYS A 51 -42.38 34.01 12.28
C LYS A 51 -41.96 34.31 10.84
N SER A 52 -41.56 35.55 10.54
CA SER A 52 -41.09 35.92 9.20
C SER A 52 -39.72 35.31 8.85
N LEU A 53 -38.91 34.97 9.86
CA LEU A 53 -37.61 34.33 9.68
C LEU A 53 -37.68 32.83 9.44
N LEU A 54 -38.83 32.17 9.62
CA LEU A 54 -38.97 30.72 9.50
C LEU A 54 -38.54 30.19 8.12
N GLY A 55 -38.81 30.93 7.05
CA GLY A 55 -38.38 30.56 5.69
C GLY A 55 -36.86 30.64 5.51
N ALA A 56 -36.23 31.72 6.00
CA ALA A 56 -34.78 31.88 5.95
C ALA A 56 -34.06 30.86 6.85
N TRP A 57 -34.64 30.56 8.02
CA TRP A 57 -34.15 29.54 8.93
C TRP A 57 -34.26 28.14 8.31
N ALA A 58 -35.37 27.83 7.63
CA ALA A 58 -35.55 26.54 6.94
C ALA A 58 -34.51 26.34 5.80
N LEU A 59 -34.02 27.42 5.19
CA LEU A 59 -32.96 27.43 4.18
C LEU A 59 -31.54 27.56 4.74
N ALA A 60 -31.36 27.54 6.07
CA ALA A 60 -30.09 27.79 6.75
C ALA A 60 -29.42 29.13 6.36
N ALA A 61 -30.22 30.14 6.02
CA ALA A 61 -29.78 31.47 5.59
C ALA A 61 -29.80 32.54 6.70
N CYS A 62 -30.19 32.17 7.92
CA CYS A 62 -30.15 33.05 9.09
C CYS A 62 -28.72 33.20 9.65
N SER A 63 -28.43 34.36 10.23
CA SER A 63 -27.24 34.52 11.07
C SER A 63 -27.30 33.64 12.32
N ALA A 64 -26.16 33.40 12.98
CA ALA A 64 -26.11 32.56 14.19
C ALA A 64 -27.04 33.07 15.31
N GLN A 65 -27.18 34.39 15.46
CA GLN A 65 -28.04 35.00 16.47
C GLN A 65 -29.54 34.85 16.13
N GLU A 66 -29.90 35.01 14.86
CA GLU A 66 -31.28 34.80 14.39
C GLU A 66 -31.68 33.33 14.51
N THR A 67 -30.78 32.40 14.18
CA THR A 67 -31.00 30.96 14.36
C THR A 67 -31.29 30.62 15.82
N ALA A 68 -30.47 31.10 16.76
CA ALA A 68 -30.69 30.87 18.18
C ALA A 68 -32.02 31.47 18.67
N ALA A 69 -32.40 32.66 18.18
CA ALA A 69 -33.66 33.32 18.55
C ALA A 69 -34.89 32.58 18.00
N VAL A 70 -34.82 32.08 16.76
CA VAL A 70 -35.87 31.25 16.16
C VAL A 70 -36.00 29.92 16.89
N GLU A 71 -34.90 29.21 17.16
CA GLU A 71 -34.94 27.91 17.86
C GLU A 71 -35.53 28.00 19.27
N ALA A 72 -35.15 29.05 20.02
CA ALA A 72 -35.78 29.34 21.30
C ALA A 72 -37.29 29.55 21.15
N HIS A 73 -37.72 30.32 20.14
CA HIS A 73 -39.14 30.57 19.87
C HIS A 73 -39.93 29.32 19.47
N LEU A 74 -39.34 28.42 18.68
CA LEU A 74 -39.99 27.17 18.26
C LEU A 74 -40.29 26.23 19.43
N THR A 75 -39.50 26.32 20.51
CA THR A 75 -39.74 25.55 21.74
C THR A 75 -41.04 25.98 22.44
N ASP A 76 -41.38 27.28 22.35
CA ASP A 76 -42.50 27.88 23.07
C ASP A 76 -43.74 28.16 22.20
N CYS A 77 -43.67 27.95 20.87
CA CYS A 77 -44.75 28.27 19.94
C CYS A 77 -45.06 27.13 18.97
N ALA A 78 -45.98 26.24 19.35
CA ALA A 78 -46.41 25.10 18.53
C ALA A 78 -46.82 25.46 17.09
N PRO A 79 -47.61 26.54 16.83
CA PRO A 79 -47.95 26.92 15.45
C PRO A 79 -46.74 27.29 14.57
N CYS A 80 -45.69 27.88 15.15
CA CYS A 80 -44.47 28.19 14.39
C CYS A 80 -43.58 26.96 14.22
N ALA A 81 -43.58 26.03 15.19
CA ALA A 81 -42.91 24.74 15.06
C ALA A 81 -43.51 23.90 13.92
N ASP A 82 -44.84 23.82 13.84
CA ASP A 82 -45.53 23.12 12.75
C ASP A 82 -45.22 23.74 11.38
N GLU A 83 -45.22 25.07 11.29
CA GLU A 83 -44.88 25.79 10.06
C GLU A 83 -43.40 25.61 9.70
N ALA A 84 -42.50 25.63 10.67
CA ALA A 84 -41.07 25.41 10.46
C ALA A 84 -40.79 23.99 9.93
N LEU A 85 -41.49 22.97 10.43
CA LEU A 85 -41.43 21.61 9.91
C LEU A 85 -41.90 21.53 8.46
N ARG A 86 -43.07 22.11 8.15
CA ARG A 86 -43.59 22.15 6.77
C ARG A 86 -42.65 22.85 5.81
N LEU A 87 -42.03 23.96 6.24
CA LEU A 87 -41.06 24.69 5.43
C LEU A 87 -39.78 23.86 5.20
N ARG A 88 -39.28 23.13 6.22
CA ARG A 88 -38.14 22.20 6.04
C ARG A 88 -38.47 21.05 5.08
N ASP A 89 -39.66 20.47 5.19
CA ASP A 89 -40.13 19.43 4.28
C ASP A 89 -40.21 19.97 2.84
N ALA A 90 -40.67 21.21 2.66
CA ALA A 90 -40.71 21.86 1.35
C ALA A 90 -39.32 22.19 0.79
N VAL A 91 -38.36 22.60 1.63
CA VAL A 91 -36.96 22.83 1.23
C VAL A 91 -36.32 21.54 0.71
N ALA A 92 -36.63 20.39 1.31
CA ALA A 92 -36.15 19.09 0.83
C ALA A 92 -36.64 18.76 -0.61
N LEU A 93 -37.74 19.35 -1.06
CA LEU A 93 -38.27 19.20 -2.43
C LEU A 93 -37.63 20.20 -3.42
N LEU A 94 -37.00 21.28 -2.93
CA LEU A 94 -36.37 22.32 -3.74
C LEU A 94 -34.88 22.07 -3.96
N HIS A 95 -34.24 21.28 -3.08
CA HIS A 95 -32.87 20.87 -3.29
C HIS A 95 -32.82 19.81 -4.41
N PRO A 96 -32.01 20.01 -5.47
CA PRO A 96 -31.53 18.87 -6.24
C PRO A 96 -30.94 17.86 -5.25
N VAL A 97 -31.11 16.56 -5.51
CA VAL A 97 -30.44 15.52 -4.73
C VAL A 97 -28.94 15.77 -4.86
N ASP A 98 -28.36 16.48 -3.89
CA ASP A 98 -26.93 16.66 -3.82
C ASP A 98 -26.35 15.27 -3.65
N ASN A 99 -25.42 14.92 -4.54
CA ASN A 99 -24.74 13.66 -4.43
C ASN A 99 -24.02 13.64 -3.07
N LEU A 100 -24.47 12.78 -2.15
CA LEU A 100 -23.87 12.58 -0.83
C LEU A 100 -22.47 11.98 -0.90
N ASP A 101 -21.98 11.66 -2.10
CA ASP A 101 -20.62 11.26 -2.34
C ASP A 101 -19.65 12.38 -1.93
N LEU A 102 -18.99 12.16 -0.80
CA LEU A 102 -17.85 12.96 -0.39
C LEU A 102 -16.78 12.89 -1.47
N ASP A 103 -16.09 14.02 -1.71
CA ASP A 103 -14.88 14.02 -2.54
C ASP A 103 -13.96 12.87 -2.09
N PRO A 104 -13.58 11.93 -2.98
CA PRO A 104 -12.71 10.81 -2.64
C PRO A 104 -11.37 11.25 -2.01
N GLN A 105 -10.93 12.50 -2.29
CA GLN A 105 -9.73 13.09 -1.71
C GLN A 105 -9.97 13.76 -0.34
N LEU A 106 -11.22 13.88 0.14
CA LEU A 106 -11.51 14.52 1.42
C LEU A 106 -10.78 13.81 2.57
N ARG A 107 -10.83 12.48 2.60
CA ARG A 107 -10.15 11.69 3.64
C ARG A 107 -8.64 11.95 3.64
N SER A 108 -7.99 11.90 2.48
CA SER A 108 -6.54 12.13 2.38
C SER A 108 -6.17 13.56 2.77
N ARG A 109 -6.94 14.57 2.34
CA ARG A 109 -6.75 15.98 2.73
C ARG A 109 -6.92 16.20 4.23
N VAL A 110 -7.95 15.60 4.84
CA VAL A 110 -8.18 15.69 6.29
C VAL A 110 -7.05 15.02 7.06
N LEU A 111 -6.64 13.81 6.67
CA LEU A 111 -5.52 13.11 7.31
C LEU A 111 -4.20 13.88 7.16
N ALA A 112 -3.91 14.42 5.98
CA ALA A 112 -2.75 15.26 5.74
C ALA A 112 -2.77 16.53 6.62
N GLY A 113 -3.93 17.19 6.73
CA GLY A 113 -4.10 18.33 7.63
C GLY A 113 -3.93 17.96 9.11
N CYS A 114 -4.41 16.79 9.53
CA CYS A 114 -4.22 16.26 10.88
C CYS A 114 -2.74 15.96 11.17
N LEU A 115 -2.03 15.31 10.25
CA LEU A 115 -0.61 14.98 10.38
C LEU A 115 0.28 16.22 10.31
N GLY A 116 -0.09 17.24 9.52
CA GLY A 116 0.59 18.53 9.52
C GLY A 116 0.47 19.26 10.86
N ARG A 117 -0.68 19.14 11.55
CA ARG A 117 -0.88 19.70 12.90
C ARG A 117 -0.21 18.87 13.99
N ARG A 118 -0.23 17.54 13.85
CA ARG A 118 0.36 16.59 14.80
C ARG A 118 1.16 15.54 14.03
N PRO A 119 2.46 15.79 13.79
CA PRO A 119 3.33 14.82 13.12
C PRO A 119 3.37 13.49 13.87
N ALA A 120 3.55 12.40 13.12
CA ALA A 120 3.83 11.11 13.72
C ALA A 120 5.10 11.22 14.58
N ARG A 121 5.05 10.74 15.82
CA ARG A 121 6.20 10.77 16.73
C ARG A 121 7.39 9.98 16.18
N ILE A 122 7.10 8.91 15.44
CA ILE A 122 8.05 8.04 14.77
C ILE A 122 7.53 7.90 13.33
N PRO A 123 8.11 8.60 12.35
CA PRO A 123 7.70 8.47 10.96
C PRO A 123 8.24 7.17 10.36
N VAL A 124 7.45 6.56 9.48
CA VAL A 124 7.93 5.46 8.63
C VAL A 124 8.88 6.04 7.58
N PRO A 125 10.06 5.44 7.34
CA PRO A 125 10.95 5.88 6.27
C PRO A 125 10.25 5.86 4.91
N GLU A 126 10.49 6.88 4.08
CA GLU A 126 9.79 7.02 2.79
C GLU A 126 9.98 5.81 1.86
N TRP A 127 11.14 5.16 1.92
CA TRP A 127 11.42 3.92 1.17
C TRP A 127 10.69 2.69 1.70
N ALA A 128 10.25 2.69 2.96
CA ALA A 128 9.44 1.62 3.56
C ALA A 128 7.92 1.85 3.40
N ALA A 129 7.50 3.07 3.04
CA ALA A 129 6.09 3.42 2.90
C ALA A 129 5.30 2.56 1.89
N PRO A 130 5.87 2.12 0.75
CA PRO A 130 5.18 1.16 -0.12
C PRO A 130 4.87 -0.17 0.56
N TYR A 131 5.81 -0.71 1.34
CA TYR A 131 5.62 -1.98 2.05
C TYR A 131 4.57 -1.87 3.16
N ASP A 132 4.64 -0.81 3.97
CA ASP A 132 3.63 -0.51 5.00
C ASP A 132 2.22 -0.36 4.40
N ALA A 133 2.09 0.34 3.26
CA ALA A 133 0.81 0.50 2.59
C ALA A 133 0.26 -0.81 2.01
N GLU A 134 1.07 -1.59 1.29
CA GLU A 134 0.59 -2.82 0.65
C GLU A 134 0.30 -3.93 1.66
N THR A 135 1.07 -4.04 2.75
CA THR A 135 0.77 -4.97 3.85
C THR A 135 -0.51 -4.56 4.59
N ALA A 136 -0.74 -3.28 4.86
CA ALA A 136 -1.99 -2.83 5.46
C ALA A 136 -3.22 -3.07 4.56
N ARG A 137 -3.08 -2.92 3.25
CA ARG A 137 -4.13 -3.20 2.27
C ARG A 137 -4.46 -4.69 2.20
N LEU A 138 -3.44 -5.55 2.17
CA LEU A 138 -3.64 -7.00 2.23
C LEU A 138 -4.26 -7.41 3.57
N ASP A 139 -3.82 -6.86 4.70
CA ASP A 139 -4.42 -7.14 6.01
C ASP A 139 -5.91 -6.78 6.07
N THR A 140 -6.30 -5.69 5.38
CA THR A 140 -7.71 -5.30 5.25
C THR A 140 -8.51 -6.34 4.47
N LEU A 141 -8.00 -6.79 3.31
CA LEU A 141 -8.62 -7.87 2.54
C LEU A 141 -8.78 -9.14 3.39
N LEU A 142 -7.70 -9.56 4.07
CA LEU A 142 -7.69 -10.76 4.91
C LEU A 142 -8.61 -10.66 6.12
N HIS A 143 -8.86 -9.44 6.63
CA HIS A 143 -9.75 -9.22 7.78
C HIS A 143 -11.21 -9.56 7.46
N ASP A 144 -11.64 -9.23 6.25
CA ASP A 144 -13.03 -9.35 5.83
C ASP A 144 -13.38 -10.77 5.34
N MET A 145 -12.37 -11.65 5.23
CA MET A 145 -12.53 -13.01 4.70
C MET A 145 -13.15 -13.99 5.69
N GLY A 146 -14.11 -14.77 5.21
CA GLY A 146 -14.68 -15.94 5.85
C GLY A 146 -13.87 -17.22 5.65
N GLU A 147 -14.22 -18.28 6.38
CA GLU A 147 -13.48 -19.55 6.43
C GLU A 147 -13.36 -20.25 5.06
N SER A 148 -14.36 -20.12 4.19
CA SER A 148 -14.33 -20.69 2.84
C SER A 148 -13.35 -19.97 1.92
N GLU A 149 -13.26 -18.64 2.02
CA GLU A 149 -12.36 -17.81 1.21
C GLU A 149 -10.91 -18.08 1.58
N TRP A 150 -10.61 -18.34 2.85
CA TRP A 150 -9.28 -18.78 3.29
C TRP A 150 -8.83 -20.13 2.68
N ARG A 151 -9.78 -20.97 2.28
CA ARG A 151 -9.52 -22.25 1.59
C ARG A 151 -9.53 -22.12 0.07
N ALA A 152 -9.80 -20.93 -0.49
CA ALA A 152 -9.83 -20.73 -1.92
C ALA A 152 -8.49 -21.11 -2.56
N PRO A 153 -8.50 -21.78 -3.73
CA PRO A 153 -7.30 -22.14 -4.46
C PRO A 153 -6.71 -20.89 -5.11
N VAL A 154 -5.50 -20.50 -4.68
CA VAL A 154 -4.75 -19.38 -5.23
C VAL A 154 -3.68 -19.92 -6.20
N PRO A 155 -3.76 -19.65 -7.51
CA PRO A 155 -2.74 -20.05 -8.47
C PRO A 155 -1.52 -19.13 -8.38
N LEU A 156 -0.46 -19.60 -7.74
CA LEU A 156 0.78 -18.84 -7.59
C LEU A 156 1.63 -19.03 -8.85
N LYS A 157 1.80 -17.97 -9.65
CA LYS A 157 2.56 -17.99 -10.91
C LYS A 157 3.95 -17.39 -10.75
N TRP A 158 4.90 -17.88 -11.54
CA TRP A 158 6.25 -17.33 -11.69
C TRP A 158 6.88 -17.82 -12.99
N PHE A 159 7.95 -17.15 -13.45
CA PHE A 159 8.73 -17.56 -14.61
C PHE A 159 10.03 -18.26 -14.18
N ASP A 160 10.28 -19.49 -14.64
CA ASP A 160 11.52 -20.24 -14.29
C ASP A 160 12.75 -19.84 -15.13
N GLY A 161 12.59 -18.81 -15.96
CA GLY A 161 13.58 -18.33 -16.91
C GLY A 161 13.45 -18.94 -18.31
N GLN A 162 12.56 -19.91 -18.52
CA GLN A 162 12.22 -20.46 -19.83
C GLN A 162 10.72 -20.44 -20.10
N ARG A 163 9.89 -20.72 -19.08
CA ARG A 163 8.44 -20.76 -19.20
C ARG A 163 7.75 -20.32 -17.92
N GLU A 164 6.48 -19.99 -18.04
CA GLU A 164 5.58 -19.84 -16.90
C GLU A 164 5.45 -21.16 -16.13
N ARG A 165 5.45 -21.04 -14.81
CA ARG A 165 5.21 -22.10 -13.84
C ARG A 165 4.11 -21.63 -12.91
N SER A 166 3.33 -22.58 -12.41
CA SER A 166 2.32 -22.30 -11.42
C SER A 166 2.22 -23.41 -10.39
N ARG A 167 1.77 -23.04 -9.19
CA ARG A 167 1.41 -23.96 -8.11
C ARG A 167 0.17 -23.43 -7.40
N VAL A 168 -0.79 -24.31 -7.18
CA VAL A 168 -1.98 -23.97 -6.40
C VAL A 168 -1.64 -24.04 -4.91
N ALA A 169 -1.97 -22.97 -4.19
CA ALA A 169 -1.92 -22.90 -2.74
C ALA A 169 -3.29 -22.46 -2.19
N THR A 170 -3.42 -22.40 -0.87
CA THR A 170 -4.52 -21.67 -0.22
C THR A 170 -4.09 -20.24 0.06
N VAL A 171 -5.01 -19.37 0.50
CA VAL A 171 -4.68 -18.02 0.96
C VAL A 171 -3.66 -18.05 2.11
N ALA A 172 -3.81 -19.00 3.05
CA ALA A 172 -2.82 -19.20 4.11
C ALA A 172 -1.44 -19.60 3.56
N GLY A 173 -1.39 -20.46 2.53
CA GLY A 173 -0.15 -20.83 1.87
C GLY A 173 0.51 -19.67 1.13
N ALA A 174 -0.29 -18.82 0.47
CA ALA A 174 0.16 -17.59 -0.17
C ALA A 174 0.76 -16.59 0.84
N LEU A 175 0.09 -16.40 1.99
CA LEU A 175 0.57 -15.52 3.06
C LEU A 175 1.87 -16.06 3.67
N GLY A 176 1.94 -17.37 3.89
CA GLY A 176 3.12 -18.05 4.37
C GLY A 176 4.36 -17.87 3.48
N GLN A 177 4.19 -17.76 2.16
CA GLN A 177 5.31 -17.42 1.28
C GLN A 177 5.84 -16.01 1.51
N LEU A 178 4.95 -15.03 1.71
CA LEU A 178 5.36 -13.67 2.05
C LEU A 178 6.14 -13.68 3.37
N THR A 179 5.60 -14.34 4.41
CA THR A 179 6.25 -14.52 5.71
C THR A 179 7.63 -15.19 5.59
N ALA A 180 7.71 -16.24 4.78
CA ALA A 180 8.94 -16.97 4.53
C ALA A 180 10.01 -16.06 3.94
N VAL A 181 9.71 -15.30 2.89
CA VAL A 181 10.73 -14.46 2.23
C VAL A 181 11.04 -13.20 3.04
N ASP A 182 10.05 -12.59 3.71
CA ASP A 182 10.25 -11.44 4.60
C ASP A 182 11.18 -11.77 5.78
N GLY A 183 11.33 -13.05 6.13
CA GLY A 183 12.34 -13.54 7.07
C GLY A 183 13.78 -13.21 6.68
N LEU A 184 14.09 -12.99 5.38
CA LEU A 184 15.39 -12.48 4.93
C LEU A 184 15.70 -11.09 5.52
N ILE A 185 14.69 -10.23 5.57
CA ILE A 185 14.79 -8.89 6.13
C ILE A 185 14.81 -8.97 7.66
N ALA A 186 13.97 -9.84 8.25
CA ALA A 186 13.94 -10.06 9.70
C ALA A 186 15.33 -10.44 10.23
N ALA A 187 16.00 -11.40 9.58
CA ALA A 187 17.34 -11.84 9.95
C ALA A 187 18.37 -10.71 9.91
N VAL A 188 18.37 -9.87 8.86
CA VAL A 188 19.29 -8.72 8.74
C VAL A 188 19.03 -7.65 9.81
N LEU A 189 17.78 -7.51 10.25
CA LEU A 189 17.38 -6.58 11.32
C LEU A 189 17.56 -7.15 12.74
N GLY A 190 18.03 -8.40 12.86
CA GLY A 190 18.16 -9.10 14.13
C GLY A 190 16.81 -9.37 14.81
N LEU A 191 15.78 -9.62 14.01
CA LEU A 191 14.47 -10.09 14.44
C LEU A 191 14.37 -11.61 14.18
N ASP A 192 13.41 -12.26 14.83
CA ASP A 192 13.18 -13.68 14.68
C ASP A 192 12.85 -14.03 13.22
N ASP A 193 13.61 -14.97 12.63
CA ASP A 193 13.31 -15.53 11.31
C ASP A 193 12.39 -16.76 11.48
N PRO A 194 11.17 -16.75 10.92
CA PRO A 194 10.20 -17.83 11.06
C PRO A 194 10.68 -19.19 10.52
N LEU A 195 11.73 -19.20 9.70
CA LEU A 195 12.32 -20.42 9.14
C LEU A 195 13.73 -20.73 9.69
N GLU A 196 14.21 -19.99 10.70
CA GLU A 196 15.59 -20.14 11.22
C GLU A 196 15.92 -21.59 11.60
N ASP A 197 15.05 -22.22 12.39
CA ASP A 197 15.23 -23.60 12.87
C ASP A 197 15.21 -24.60 11.71
N ALA A 198 14.30 -24.42 10.75
CA ALA A 198 14.17 -25.31 9.60
C ALA A 198 15.39 -25.20 8.67
N LEU A 199 15.88 -23.98 8.42
CA LEU A 199 17.05 -23.72 7.59
C LEU A 199 18.37 -24.11 8.24
N SER A 200 18.43 -24.15 9.58
CA SER A 200 19.61 -24.60 10.33
C SER A 200 19.74 -26.12 10.37
N SER A 201 18.66 -26.85 10.10
CA SER A 201 18.61 -28.33 10.13
C SER A 201 19.05 -29.01 8.84
N ASP A 202 18.95 -28.31 7.70
CA ASP A 202 19.47 -28.76 6.41
C ASP A 202 20.89 -28.18 6.20
N ALA A 203 21.79 -28.94 5.55
CA ALA A 203 23.10 -28.42 5.19
C ALA A 203 22.92 -27.13 4.37
N PRO A 204 23.52 -25.99 4.76
CA PRO A 204 23.31 -24.74 4.06
C PRO A 204 23.66 -24.93 2.58
N PRO A 205 22.87 -24.35 1.65
CA PRO A 205 23.20 -24.39 0.24
C PRO A 205 24.65 -23.92 0.04
N PRO A 206 25.37 -24.42 -0.99
CA PRO A 206 26.80 -24.20 -1.16
C PRO A 206 27.25 -22.72 -1.13
N ASP A 207 26.30 -21.79 -1.33
CA ASP A 207 26.49 -20.34 -1.37
C ASP A 207 26.18 -19.65 -0.01
N GLY A 208 25.78 -20.43 1.00
CA GLY A 208 25.64 -20.03 2.39
C GLY A 208 24.40 -19.21 2.75
N ARG A 209 23.50 -18.90 1.80
CA ARG A 209 22.25 -18.15 2.06
C ARG A 209 21.11 -18.63 1.17
N ALA A 210 19.99 -19.01 1.79
CA ALA A 210 18.79 -19.48 1.07
C ALA A 210 18.19 -18.36 0.20
N SER A 211 17.94 -18.65 -1.08
CA SER A 211 17.22 -17.74 -1.97
C SER A 211 15.74 -17.64 -1.58
N PRO A 212 14.99 -16.62 -2.04
CA PRO A 212 13.54 -16.58 -1.83
C PRO A 212 12.83 -17.86 -2.25
N ALA A 213 13.23 -18.44 -3.39
CA ALA A 213 12.73 -19.71 -3.89
C ALA A 213 13.02 -20.88 -2.93
N ASP A 214 14.25 -20.97 -2.39
CA ASP A 214 14.61 -22.02 -1.42
C ASP A 214 13.77 -21.91 -0.13
N ARG A 215 13.55 -20.67 0.34
CA ARG A 215 12.75 -20.41 1.55
C ARG A 215 11.29 -20.79 1.36
N VAL A 216 10.72 -20.48 0.19
CA VAL A 216 9.36 -20.89 -0.19
C VAL A 216 9.26 -22.42 -0.28
N GLU A 217 10.25 -23.09 -0.86
CA GLU A 217 10.28 -24.56 -0.92
C GLU A 217 10.39 -25.20 0.47
N VAL A 218 11.22 -24.63 1.36
CA VAL A 218 11.30 -25.08 2.75
C VAL A 218 9.96 -24.89 3.46
N TYR A 219 9.33 -23.72 3.33
CA TYR A 219 8.01 -23.46 3.88
C TYR A 219 6.97 -24.47 3.38
N TRP A 220 6.95 -24.76 2.08
CA TRP A 220 6.03 -25.73 1.49
C TRP A 220 6.25 -27.18 1.93
N LYS A 221 7.43 -27.52 2.45
CA LYS A 221 7.74 -28.84 3.02
C LYS A 221 7.40 -28.91 4.51
N GLN A 222 7.17 -27.78 5.18
CA GLN A 222 6.70 -27.78 6.56
C GLN A 222 5.33 -28.45 6.65
N GLY A 223 5.03 -28.99 7.84
CA GLY A 223 3.85 -29.81 8.10
C GLY A 223 2.51 -29.05 8.00
N PRO A 224 1.47 -29.47 8.72
CA PRO A 224 0.13 -28.90 8.54
C PRO A 224 0.12 -27.37 8.75
N VAL A 225 -0.49 -26.67 7.78
CA VAL A 225 -0.63 -25.21 7.80
C VAL A 225 -1.45 -24.81 9.04
N PRO A 226 -1.00 -23.84 9.85
CA PRO A 226 -1.76 -23.34 10.99
C PRO A 226 -3.14 -22.82 10.59
N SER A 227 -4.03 -22.63 11.57
CA SER A 227 -5.35 -22.04 11.30
C SER A 227 -5.22 -20.66 10.63
N PRO A 228 -6.14 -20.27 9.73
CA PRO A 228 -6.13 -18.97 9.06
C PRO A 228 -5.80 -17.75 9.95
N GLY A 229 -6.46 -17.66 11.12
CA GLY A 229 -6.22 -16.57 12.07
C GLY A 229 -4.78 -16.52 12.58
N ALA A 230 -4.22 -17.67 12.97
CA ALA A 230 -2.83 -17.77 13.42
C ALA A 230 -1.82 -17.40 12.31
N VAL A 231 -2.08 -17.77 11.06
CA VAL A 231 -1.20 -17.40 9.93
C VAL A 231 -1.27 -15.90 9.68
N ARG A 232 -2.46 -15.30 9.72
CA ARG A 232 -2.65 -13.86 9.58
C ARG A 232 -1.96 -13.09 10.71
N ASP A 233 -2.17 -13.48 11.96
CA ASP A 233 -1.60 -12.80 13.13
C ASP A 233 -0.08 -12.85 13.10
N ALA A 234 0.53 -14.01 12.80
CA ALA A 234 1.97 -14.15 12.71
C ALA A 234 2.58 -13.29 11.58
N TRP A 235 1.96 -13.30 10.40
CA TRP A 235 2.40 -12.45 9.28
C TRP A 235 2.25 -10.95 9.62
N ARG A 236 1.12 -10.56 10.22
CA ARG A 236 0.85 -9.18 10.64
C ARG A 236 1.84 -8.69 11.70
N ASP A 237 2.18 -9.53 12.66
CA ASP A 237 3.17 -9.21 13.68
C ASP A 237 4.57 -9.04 13.07
N GLN A 238 4.95 -9.90 12.12
CA GLN A 238 6.22 -9.79 11.41
C GLN A 238 6.30 -8.49 10.59
N THR A 239 5.30 -8.20 9.75
CA THR A 239 5.27 -6.98 8.92
C THR A 239 5.37 -5.72 9.77
N HIS A 240 4.63 -5.66 10.88
CA HIS A 240 4.74 -4.57 11.85
C HIS A 240 6.11 -4.49 12.53
N ALA A 241 6.71 -5.62 12.90
CA ALA A 241 8.03 -5.65 13.51
C ALA A 241 9.11 -5.12 12.54
N LEU A 242 9.02 -5.46 11.25
CA LEU A 242 9.91 -4.97 10.20
C LEU A 242 9.80 -3.45 10.05
N VAL A 243 8.60 -2.91 9.85
CA VAL A 243 8.36 -1.46 9.72
C VAL A 243 8.81 -0.72 10.98
N ARG A 244 8.49 -1.26 12.16
CA ARG A 244 8.89 -0.67 13.44
C ARG A 244 10.41 -0.66 13.62
N ALA A 245 11.11 -1.73 13.24
CA ALA A 245 12.56 -1.83 13.38
C ALA A 245 13.27 -0.77 12.54
N VAL A 246 12.88 -0.59 11.27
CA VAL A 246 13.50 0.40 10.38
C VAL A 246 13.12 1.85 10.71
N SER A 247 11.99 2.05 11.40
CA SER A 247 11.58 3.38 11.85
C SER A 247 12.29 3.84 13.14
N LEU A 248 12.88 2.91 13.89
CA LEU A 248 13.47 3.17 15.22
C LEU A 248 14.99 3.07 15.26
N ARG A 249 15.63 2.54 14.23
CA ARG A 249 17.07 2.24 14.20
C ARG A 249 17.71 2.85 12.96
N ASP A 250 19.00 3.14 13.05
CA ASP A 250 19.79 3.43 11.86
C ASP A 250 20.06 2.12 11.12
N THR A 251 19.69 2.09 9.84
CA THR A 251 19.82 0.92 8.97
C THR A 251 20.66 1.22 7.73
N HIS A 252 21.41 2.33 7.74
CA HIS A 252 22.23 2.74 6.62
C HIS A 252 23.27 1.67 6.26
N GLY A 253 23.37 1.36 4.97
CA GLY A 253 24.36 0.42 4.44
C GLY A 253 24.05 -1.07 4.67
N LEU A 254 22.93 -1.40 5.33
CA LEU A 254 22.50 -2.79 5.44
C LEU A 254 22.09 -3.34 4.07
N THR A 255 22.47 -4.58 3.81
CA THR A 255 22.14 -5.31 2.57
C THR A 255 21.48 -6.63 2.88
N VAL A 256 20.42 -6.97 2.15
CA VAL A 256 19.69 -8.22 2.28
C VAL A 256 20.14 -9.19 1.18
N PRO A 257 20.56 -10.40 1.54
CA PRO A 257 20.92 -11.43 0.58
C PRO A 257 19.69 -12.11 -0.02
N TYR A 258 19.61 -12.15 -1.34
CA TYR A 258 18.59 -12.83 -2.12
C TYR A 258 19.19 -14.05 -2.85
N GLY A 259 20.13 -14.75 -2.21
CA GLY A 259 20.94 -15.80 -2.83
C GLY A 259 21.98 -15.23 -3.79
N GLY A 260 21.72 -15.30 -5.10
CA GLY A 260 22.66 -14.91 -6.16
C GLY A 260 22.91 -13.40 -6.31
N MET A 261 22.33 -12.58 -5.44
CA MET A 261 22.50 -11.13 -5.38
C MET A 261 22.23 -10.59 -3.97
N ALA A 262 22.62 -9.35 -3.71
CA ALA A 262 22.27 -8.63 -2.49
C ALA A 262 21.65 -7.28 -2.86
N LEU A 263 20.56 -6.93 -2.18
CA LEU A 263 19.87 -5.66 -2.33
C LEU A 263 20.17 -4.75 -1.13
N PRO A 264 20.31 -3.42 -1.31
CA PRO A 264 20.21 -2.49 -0.19
C PRO A 264 18.90 -2.74 0.56
N LEU A 265 18.91 -2.63 1.90
CA LEU A 265 17.71 -2.85 2.71
C LEU A 265 16.51 -2.03 2.23
N SER A 266 16.74 -0.79 1.80
CA SER A 266 15.70 0.07 1.24
C SER A 266 15.04 -0.52 -0.01
N ASP A 267 15.85 -1.10 -0.89
CA ASP A 267 15.38 -1.72 -2.13
C ASP A 267 14.68 -3.04 -1.83
N SER A 268 15.14 -3.80 -0.82
CA SER A 268 14.43 -5.00 -0.36
C SER A 268 13.01 -4.69 0.11
N PHE A 269 12.78 -3.60 0.84
CA PHE A 269 11.42 -3.20 1.24
C PHE A 269 10.54 -2.85 0.04
N VAL A 270 11.10 -2.20 -1.00
CA VAL A 270 10.35 -1.89 -2.23
C VAL A 270 10.04 -3.18 -3.00
N GLU A 271 10.97 -4.12 -3.06
CA GLU A 271 10.77 -5.45 -3.65
C GLU A 271 9.69 -6.23 -2.88
N ARG A 272 9.75 -6.29 -1.54
CA ARG A 272 8.71 -6.93 -0.73
C ARG A 272 7.35 -6.29 -0.91
N ALA A 273 7.30 -4.96 -1.08
CA ALA A 273 6.05 -4.27 -1.37
C ALA A 273 5.46 -4.71 -2.71
N PHE A 274 6.30 -4.89 -3.74
CA PHE A 274 5.89 -5.42 -5.04
C PHE A 274 5.37 -6.86 -4.91
N ALA A 275 6.11 -7.74 -4.25
CA ALA A 275 5.71 -9.13 -4.02
C ALA A 275 4.39 -9.22 -3.23
N CYS A 276 4.22 -8.39 -2.20
CA CYS A 276 2.98 -8.31 -1.41
C CYS A 276 1.80 -7.86 -2.26
N TRP A 277 1.97 -6.82 -3.08
CA TRP A 277 0.92 -6.32 -3.97
C TRP A 277 0.50 -7.37 -5.00
N VAL A 278 1.46 -8.02 -5.67
CA VAL A 278 1.20 -9.09 -6.63
C VAL A 278 0.42 -10.22 -5.96
N ARG A 279 0.89 -10.68 -4.79
CA ARG A 279 0.25 -11.80 -4.09
C ARG A 279 -1.14 -11.43 -3.56
N ALA A 280 -1.34 -10.19 -3.14
CA ALA A 280 -2.66 -9.69 -2.78
C ALA A 280 -3.61 -9.68 -3.98
N GLY A 281 -3.11 -9.36 -5.18
CA GLY A 281 -3.84 -9.52 -6.45
C GLY A 281 -4.27 -10.96 -6.71
N ASP A 282 -3.36 -11.93 -6.57
CA ASP A 282 -3.69 -13.35 -6.74
C ASP A 282 -4.77 -13.83 -5.76
N ILE A 283 -4.64 -13.43 -4.48
CA ILE A 283 -5.62 -13.77 -3.44
C ILE A 283 -6.97 -13.15 -3.79
N ALA A 284 -6.98 -11.87 -4.17
CA ALA A 284 -8.20 -11.15 -4.52
C ALA A 284 -8.89 -11.76 -5.74
N GLU A 285 -8.15 -12.14 -6.78
CA GLU A 285 -8.69 -12.85 -7.95
C GLU A 285 -9.32 -14.20 -7.54
N ALA A 286 -8.67 -14.96 -6.66
CA ALA A 286 -9.16 -16.25 -6.19
C ALA A 286 -10.48 -16.17 -5.38
N VAL A 287 -10.81 -14.99 -4.85
CA VAL A 287 -12.04 -14.75 -4.06
C VAL A 287 -12.97 -13.72 -4.70
N ASP A 288 -12.78 -13.39 -5.98
CA ASP A 288 -13.59 -12.43 -6.75
C ASP A 288 -13.67 -11.03 -6.09
N TYR A 289 -12.54 -10.57 -5.53
CA TYR A 289 -12.41 -9.26 -4.91
C TYR A 289 -11.70 -8.26 -5.84
N ALA A 290 -12.24 -7.05 -5.94
CA ALA A 290 -11.64 -5.99 -6.75
C ALA A 290 -10.42 -5.35 -6.05
N TYR A 291 -9.21 -5.72 -6.47
CA TYR A 291 -7.97 -5.17 -5.93
C TYR A 291 -7.33 -4.13 -6.87
N ARG A 292 -7.19 -2.89 -6.40
CA ARG A 292 -6.68 -1.77 -7.21
C ARG A 292 -5.14 -1.76 -7.29
N PRO A 293 -4.54 -1.11 -8.31
CA PRO A 293 -3.10 -0.85 -8.32
C PRO A 293 -2.63 -0.01 -7.11
N PRO A 294 -1.33 -0.02 -6.77
CA PRO A 294 -0.75 0.83 -5.74
C PRO A 294 -0.89 2.31 -6.07
N LEU A 295 -0.67 3.16 -5.07
CA LEU A 295 -0.56 4.61 -5.29
C LEU A 295 0.55 4.90 -6.32
N SER A 296 0.34 5.86 -7.20
CA SER A 296 1.26 6.14 -8.32
C SER A 296 2.72 6.36 -7.89
N PRO A 297 3.03 7.09 -6.79
CA PRO A 297 4.41 7.20 -6.30
C PRO A 297 5.00 5.88 -5.80
N HIS A 298 4.18 4.98 -5.24
CA HIS A 298 4.62 3.66 -4.79
C HIS A 298 4.88 2.74 -6.00
N LEU A 299 3.95 2.74 -6.96
CA LEU A 299 4.08 1.98 -8.20
C LEU A 299 5.32 2.43 -8.98
N HIS A 300 5.59 3.74 -9.07
CA HIS A 300 6.80 4.26 -9.70
C HIS A 300 8.08 3.72 -9.04
N ARG A 301 8.14 3.67 -7.70
CA ARG A 301 9.31 3.12 -6.98
C ARG A 301 9.50 1.63 -7.26
N MET A 302 8.42 0.86 -7.35
CA MET A 302 8.48 -0.56 -7.69
C MET A 302 8.97 -0.76 -9.14
N ILE A 303 8.43 0.00 -10.10
CA ILE A 303 8.86 -0.05 -11.50
C ILE A 303 10.33 0.38 -11.64
N ASP A 304 10.72 1.47 -10.97
CA ASP A 304 12.09 1.96 -10.96
C ASP A 304 13.07 0.91 -10.45
N LEU A 305 12.75 0.26 -9.31
CA LEU A 305 13.58 -0.82 -8.80
C LEU A 305 13.69 -1.95 -9.82
N THR A 306 12.57 -2.45 -10.34
CA THR A 306 12.57 -3.51 -11.36
C THR A 306 13.44 -3.15 -12.56
N ALA A 307 13.32 -1.93 -13.09
CA ALA A 307 14.14 -1.43 -14.19
C ALA A 307 15.64 -1.40 -13.85
N ARG A 308 16.01 -0.97 -12.63
CA ARG A 308 17.42 -0.98 -12.16
C ARG A 308 17.98 -2.40 -12.02
N LEU A 309 17.15 -3.41 -11.79
CA LEU A 309 17.58 -4.81 -11.70
C LEU A 309 17.81 -5.47 -13.06
N LEU A 310 17.23 -4.95 -14.15
CA LEU A 310 17.27 -5.56 -15.48
C LEU A 310 18.69 -5.83 -16.01
N PRO A 311 19.67 -4.91 -15.93
CA PRO A 311 21.02 -5.20 -16.43
C PRO A 311 21.66 -6.39 -15.71
N GLY A 312 21.47 -6.49 -14.39
CA GLY A 312 21.96 -7.62 -13.58
C GLY A 312 21.26 -8.94 -13.91
N ALA A 313 19.93 -8.90 -14.07
CA ALA A 313 19.12 -10.06 -14.47
C ALA A 313 19.53 -10.56 -15.86
N LEU A 314 19.73 -9.66 -16.83
CA LEU A 314 20.20 -9.99 -18.16
C LEU A 314 21.60 -10.63 -18.13
N ALA A 315 22.53 -10.07 -17.36
CA ALA A 315 23.85 -10.65 -17.19
C ALA A 315 23.81 -12.05 -16.54
N ARG A 316 22.89 -12.29 -15.60
CA ARG A 316 22.67 -13.62 -15.01
C ARG A 316 22.14 -14.60 -16.05
N ARG A 317 21.11 -14.22 -16.81
CA ARG A 317 20.56 -15.05 -17.90
C ARG A 317 21.64 -15.48 -18.89
N ARG A 318 22.58 -14.59 -19.24
CA ARG A 318 23.72 -14.94 -20.11
C ARG A 318 24.65 -15.97 -19.49
N ARG A 319 24.99 -15.84 -18.20
CA ARG A 319 25.81 -16.83 -17.49
C ARG A 319 25.14 -18.19 -17.44
N ASP A 320 23.81 -18.20 -17.33
CA ASP A 320 23.00 -19.42 -17.32
C ASP A 320 22.75 -19.98 -18.73
N GLY A 321 23.29 -19.36 -19.79
CA GLY A 321 23.13 -19.78 -21.19
C GLY A 321 21.73 -19.53 -21.77
N ARG A 322 20.95 -18.64 -21.15
CA ARG A 322 19.55 -18.34 -21.49
C ARG A 322 19.34 -17.04 -22.27
N ALA A 323 20.43 -16.38 -22.66
CA ALA A 323 20.46 -15.17 -23.46
C ALA A 323 21.76 -15.14 -24.31
N GLY A 324 21.75 -14.43 -25.43
CA GLY A 324 22.91 -14.32 -26.32
C GLY A 324 24.11 -13.63 -25.64
N PRO A 325 25.35 -13.88 -26.11
CA PRO A 325 26.54 -13.22 -25.55
C PRO A 325 26.48 -11.70 -25.74
N PRO A 326 27.19 -10.92 -24.90
CA PRO A 326 27.25 -9.47 -25.09
C PRO A 326 27.85 -9.13 -26.47
N ARG A 327 27.28 -8.14 -27.16
CA ARG A 327 27.74 -7.75 -28.50
C ARG A 327 28.89 -6.76 -28.45
N SER A 328 28.87 -5.81 -27.51
CA SER A 328 29.91 -4.80 -27.35
C SER A 328 30.22 -4.57 -25.86
N LEU A 329 31.34 -5.12 -25.41
CA LEU A 329 31.85 -4.83 -24.07
C LEU A 329 32.58 -3.49 -24.07
N VAL A 330 32.21 -2.64 -23.11
CA VAL A 330 32.82 -1.33 -22.89
C VAL A 330 33.46 -1.28 -21.51
N THR A 331 34.42 -0.38 -21.32
CA THR A 331 34.98 -0.08 -20.00
C THR A 331 33.85 0.34 -19.05
N ALA A 332 33.93 -0.07 -17.78
CA ALA A 332 32.94 0.31 -16.77
C ALA A 332 32.72 1.84 -16.73
N GLY A 333 31.46 2.25 -16.63
CA GLY A 333 31.04 3.66 -16.67
C GLY A 333 31.04 4.30 -18.07
N SER A 334 31.49 3.58 -19.11
CA SER A 334 31.40 4.08 -20.49
C SER A 334 30.02 3.78 -21.10
N PRO A 335 29.51 4.64 -22.00
CA PRO A 335 28.26 4.39 -22.73
C PRO A 335 28.29 3.09 -23.53
N GLY A 336 27.28 2.23 -23.36
CA GLY A 336 27.12 0.97 -24.08
C GLY A 336 25.80 0.87 -24.83
N ARG A 337 25.59 -0.23 -25.57
CA ARG A 337 24.28 -0.51 -26.20
C ARG A 337 23.19 -0.49 -25.14
N THR A 338 22.12 0.25 -25.44
CA THR A 338 21.06 0.56 -24.49
C THR A 338 19.71 0.21 -25.10
N LEU A 339 18.79 -0.30 -24.27
CA LEU A 339 17.38 -0.37 -24.60
C LEU A 339 16.64 0.74 -23.85
N HIS A 340 15.79 1.49 -24.54
CA HIS A 340 14.88 2.45 -23.93
C HIS A 340 13.61 1.69 -23.53
N LEU A 341 13.29 1.73 -22.24
CA LEU A 341 12.06 1.18 -21.67
C LEU A 341 11.16 2.36 -21.31
N GLU A 342 10.01 2.45 -21.97
CA GLU A 342 8.94 3.36 -21.67
C GLU A 342 7.82 2.60 -20.95
N VAL A 343 7.49 3.01 -19.74
CA VAL A 343 6.33 2.48 -19.02
C VAL A 343 5.28 3.58 -18.96
N GLU A 344 4.12 3.31 -19.52
CA GLU A 344 2.99 4.25 -19.57
C GLU A 344 2.16 4.18 -18.27
N GLY A 345 1.27 5.18 -18.10
CA GLY A 345 0.29 5.18 -17.03
C GLY A 345 0.80 5.76 -15.71
N SER A 346 0.00 5.57 -14.65
CA SER A 346 0.23 6.22 -13.37
C SER A 346 1.39 5.56 -12.63
N GLY A 347 2.51 6.27 -12.48
CA GLY A 347 3.76 5.73 -11.95
C GLY A 347 4.75 5.26 -13.04
N GLY A 348 4.39 5.43 -14.31
CA GLY A 348 5.25 5.22 -15.46
C GLY A 348 6.45 6.17 -15.54
N GLY A 349 7.20 6.08 -16.63
CA GLY A 349 8.42 6.84 -16.86
C GLY A 349 9.26 6.28 -18.01
N HIS A 350 10.50 6.76 -18.10
CA HIS A 350 11.47 6.28 -19.08
C HIS A 350 12.75 5.82 -18.38
N TRP A 351 13.21 4.63 -18.74
CA TRP A 351 14.44 4.03 -18.25
C TRP A 351 15.32 3.61 -19.42
N TYR A 352 16.63 3.68 -19.21
CA TYR A 352 17.63 3.28 -20.19
C TYR A 352 18.39 2.10 -19.61
N ILE A 353 18.24 0.93 -20.23
CA ILE A 353 18.73 -0.36 -19.74
C ILE A 353 20.02 -0.71 -20.49
N ALA A 354 21.14 -0.79 -19.76
CA ALA A 354 22.40 -1.24 -20.32
C ALA A 354 22.31 -2.71 -20.73
N LEU A 355 22.57 -3.00 -22.01
CA LEU A 355 22.34 -4.32 -22.58
C LEU A 355 23.54 -5.26 -22.38
N ASP A 356 24.76 -4.81 -22.64
CA ASP A 356 25.91 -5.72 -22.78
C ASP A 356 26.67 -5.95 -21.47
N SER A 357 26.59 -5.03 -20.51
CA SER A 357 27.23 -5.15 -19.19
C SER A 357 26.46 -4.34 -18.15
N PRO A 358 26.23 -4.88 -16.93
CA PRO A 358 25.65 -4.11 -15.83
C PRO A 358 26.51 -2.91 -15.41
N ALA A 359 27.81 -2.92 -15.74
CA ALA A 359 28.75 -1.85 -15.41
C ALA A 359 28.81 -0.75 -16.49
N ALA A 360 28.12 -0.91 -17.63
CA ALA A 360 28.07 0.12 -18.66
C ALA A 360 27.14 1.26 -18.24
N ALA A 361 27.47 2.49 -18.64
CA ALA A 361 26.58 3.62 -18.43
C ALA A 361 25.43 3.56 -19.47
N PRO A 362 24.16 3.69 -19.05
CA PRO A 362 23.05 3.79 -19.98
C PRO A 362 23.13 5.06 -20.81
N SER A 363 22.72 5.01 -22.08
CA SER A 363 22.86 6.14 -23.02
C SER A 363 21.74 6.18 -24.05
N ALA A 364 21.03 7.31 -24.11
CA ALA A 364 20.01 7.57 -25.13
C ALA A 364 20.59 7.61 -26.56
N GLU A 365 21.83 8.08 -26.73
CA GLU A 365 22.53 8.12 -28.03
C GLU A 365 22.92 6.72 -28.53
N LYS A 366 23.01 5.74 -27.63
CA LYS A 366 23.34 4.33 -27.93
C LYS A 366 22.12 3.41 -27.83
N THR A 367 20.92 3.98 -27.90
CA THR A 367 19.67 3.21 -27.97
C THR A 367 19.64 2.39 -29.25
N VAL A 368 19.49 1.07 -29.12
CA VAL A 368 19.35 0.12 -30.23
C VAL A 368 17.96 -0.50 -30.33
N ALA A 369 17.16 -0.34 -29.28
CA ALA A 369 15.80 -0.84 -29.18
C ALA A 369 14.96 0.02 -28.23
N HIS A 370 13.65 0.06 -28.48
CA HIS A 370 12.65 0.73 -27.67
C HIS A 370 11.51 -0.24 -27.39
N VAL A 371 11.07 -0.28 -26.12
CA VAL A 371 9.92 -1.06 -25.66
C VAL A 371 9.00 -0.13 -24.88
N ALA A 372 7.72 -0.10 -25.24
CA ALA A 372 6.69 0.68 -24.57
C ALA A 372 5.55 -0.25 -24.08
N LEU A 373 5.14 -0.14 -22.82
CA LEU A 373 4.02 -0.91 -22.25
C LEU A 373 3.38 -0.21 -21.05
N ASP A 374 2.14 -0.55 -20.71
CA ASP A 374 1.47 -0.04 -19.51
C ASP A 374 2.13 -0.55 -18.21
N GLY A 375 2.08 0.26 -17.16
CA GLY A 375 2.63 -0.10 -15.84
C GLY A 375 2.10 -1.41 -15.26
N ALA A 376 0.80 -1.70 -15.39
CA ALA A 376 0.25 -2.96 -14.90
C ALA A 376 0.78 -4.15 -15.73
N GLU A 377 0.95 -3.97 -17.05
CA GLU A 377 1.52 -5.01 -17.91
C GLU A 377 2.99 -5.29 -17.58
N PHE A 378 3.80 -4.25 -17.38
CA PHE A 378 5.20 -4.42 -16.98
C PHE A 378 5.32 -5.15 -15.64
N CYS A 379 4.45 -4.81 -14.68
CA CYS A 379 4.41 -5.49 -13.40
C CYS A 379 3.94 -6.95 -13.52
N ARG A 380 2.93 -7.26 -14.34
CA ARG A 380 2.52 -8.65 -14.62
C ARG A 380 3.65 -9.46 -15.24
N LEU A 381 4.37 -8.89 -16.20
CA LEU A 381 5.55 -9.51 -16.80
C LEU A 381 6.62 -9.78 -15.74
N ALA A 382 6.99 -8.77 -14.95
CA ALA A 382 8.00 -8.89 -13.91
C ALA A 382 7.62 -9.87 -12.79
N ALA A 383 6.32 -10.04 -12.54
CA ALA A 383 5.76 -11.04 -11.65
C ALA A 383 5.62 -12.44 -12.27
N GLY A 384 5.99 -12.62 -13.55
CA GLY A 384 5.91 -13.90 -14.24
C GLY A 384 4.48 -14.40 -14.47
N HIS A 385 3.52 -13.46 -14.56
CA HIS A 385 2.10 -13.76 -14.82
C HIS A 385 1.72 -13.76 -16.30
N VAL A 386 2.62 -13.21 -17.12
CA VAL A 386 2.51 -13.19 -18.59
C VAL A 386 3.89 -13.57 -19.12
N PRO A 387 4.00 -14.52 -20.07
CA PRO A 387 5.27 -14.88 -20.65
C PRO A 387 5.79 -13.74 -21.56
N PRO A 388 7.13 -13.58 -21.72
CA PRO A 388 7.73 -12.48 -22.48
C PRO A 388 7.18 -12.29 -23.90
N GLU A 389 6.85 -13.38 -24.58
CA GLU A 389 6.31 -13.42 -25.94
C GLU A 389 4.85 -12.96 -26.04
N GLU A 390 4.09 -13.00 -24.94
CA GLU A 390 2.68 -12.58 -24.90
C GLU A 390 2.51 -11.18 -24.28
N ALA A 391 3.58 -10.58 -23.77
CA ALA A 391 3.55 -9.27 -23.16
C ALA A 391 3.02 -8.22 -24.16
N ALA A 392 1.99 -7.48 -23.76
CA ALA A 392 1.37 -6.43 -24.55
C ALA A 392 2.26 -5.17 -24.61
N ALA A 393 3.33 -5.25 -25.41
CA ALA A 393 4.33 -4.20 -25.56
C ALA A 393 4.48 -3.74 -27.01
N GLY A 394 4.55 -2.42 -27.21
CA GLY A 394 5.08 -1.81 -28.42
C GLY A 394 6.59 -2.04 -28.51
N GLN A 395 7.08 -2.44 -29.68
CA GLN A 395 8.45 -2.90 -29.87
C GLN A 395 9.06 -2.31 -31.14
N GLU A 396 10.23 -1.68 -31.02
CA GLU A 396 10.98 -1.12 -32.14
C GLU A 396 12.48 -1.38 -32.00
N GLY A 397 13.16 -1.72 -33.11
CA GLY A 397 14.62 -1.91 -33.15
C GLY A 397 15.08 -3.38 -33.01
N ASP A 398 16.17 -3.60 -32.28
CA ASP A 398 16.85 -4.89 -32.16
C ASP A 398 16.02 -5.95 -31.42
N ARG A 399 15.37 -6.85 -32.17
CA ARG A 399 14.46 -7.89 -31.65
C ARG A 399 15.09 -8.80 -30.60
N GLU A 400 16.38 -9.15 -30.75
CA GLU A 400 17.05 -10.00 -29.77
C GLU A 400 17.22 -9.26 -28.44
N ALA A 401 17.60 -7.97 -28.49
CA ALA A 401 17.72 -7.15 -27.29
C ALA A 401 16.38 -6.97 -26.57
N ILE A 402 15.29 -6.78 -27.33
CA ILE A 402 13.93 -6.66 -26.79
C ILE A 402 13.53 -7.95 -26.07
N HIS A 403 13.62 -9.09 -26.76
CA HIS A 403 13.30 -10.40 -26.17
C HIS A 403 14.13 -10.67 -24.90
N ASP A 404 15.44 -10.42 -24.95
CA ASP A 404 16.34 -10.63 -23.82
C ASP A 404 15.98 -9.77 -22.60
N VAL A 405 15.54 -8.51 -22.81
CA VAL A 405 15.11 -7.64 -21.72
C VAL A 405 13.74 -8.06 -21.17
N LEU A 406 12.76 -8.40 -22.02
CA LEU A 406 11.47 -8.88 -21.55
C LEU A 406 11.61 -10.21 -20.77
N ALA A 407 12.45 -11.12 -21.25
CA ALA A 407 12.78 -12.36 -20.55
C ALA A 407 13.57 -12.11 -19.25
N ALA A 408 14.44 -11.09 -19.21
CA ALA A 408 15.11 -10.66 -17.98
C ALA A 408 14.12 -10.10 -16.95
N ALA A 409 13.15 -9.30 -17.39
CA ALA A 409 12.08 -8.79 -16.53
C ALA A 409 11.25 -9.93 -15.94
N ALA A 410 10.77 -10.87 -16.77
CA ALA A 410 10.04 -12.05 -16.30
C ALA A 410 10.86 -12.88 -15.31
N SER A 411 12.17 -12.99 -15.54
CA SER A 411 13.09 -13.68 -14.63
C SER A 411 13.36 -12.94 -13.33
N LEU A 412 12.65 -11.87 -12.99
CA LEU A 412 12.69 -11.27 -11.64
C LEU A 412 11.61 -11.84 -10.72
N SER A 413 10.64 -12.60 -11.24
CA SER A 413 9.52 -13.15 -10.48
C SER A 413 9.89 -14.21 -9.43
N TRP A 414 11.18 -14.54 -9.29
CA TRP A 414 11.66 -15.47 -8.26
C TRP A 414 12.12 -14.74 -6.99
N LEU A 415 12.19 -13.40 -7.02
CA LEU A 415 12.33 -12.54 -5.84
C LEU A 415 11.02 -12.57 -5.03
#